data_AF-E9HNI4-F1
#
_entry.id   AF-E9HNI4-F1
#
_cell.length_a   1.000
_cell.length_b   1.000
_cell.length_c   1.000
_cell.angle_alpha   90.00
_cell.angle_beta   90.00
_cell.angle_gamma   90.00
#
_symmetry.space_group_name_H-M   'P 1'
#
loop_
_entity.id
_entity.type
_entity.pdbx_description
1 polymer ?
#
loop_
_entity_poly.entity_id
_entity_poly.type
_entity_poly.pdbx_seq_one_letter_code
_entity_poly.pdbx_strand_id
1 'polypeptide(L)'
;KTVFVIDHGPIMARPSDSPIELDVFNKPRGHGPGAFIPVTPVCKSLWTCAAEASFEYCRIVWDIYPTGRLIRFMICDTKVNPVGSWGTNQQNLTSITYHFAQLGVPIPDVRHGDSNIMHGLTAALEALTECSDAQLEKLKSPENKSKVHNRGRVICISSFREDGYIRNLESFFQETVIQINQRNFAPTHMPIHHCDFVVVNIYPNPPTLALKEHLRLDLSPLLSCEVISACASRMLASRLVSLVLQHYELASTTVTGIPMKEEQNASSSANYDVEIFHPVAAHADILKLKVNESALFIMKEGYGYKTVTLKWCTPRATSNSVEMWPCSSAYRISPVDVTSRPSSCLTNFLLGGRSVMLELPRSGTGGRTTSHMLAAHGGEIFLHSLLIGRSVIEDPPSISEGSGGRVTDYRIPDFGELMKENKLVPYLFTEPAGPTTPVERASNRMERWTQYWPMTISSTIVFNMGVHMESLTKLIVNEELTDDQVIECKKVIYNLLAIESRNEPLPPTCSGHRDRGAKGNRREEQYRILFKECEIMLRHHCRSEQHRRVLACLLECRSK
;
A
#
# COMPACT_ATOMS: atom_id res chain seq x y z
N LYS A 1 4.90 -20.01 1.69
CA LYS A 1 3.55 -20.51 1.33
C LYS A 1 2.88 -21.02 2.59
N THR A 2 1.59 -20.78 2.82
CA THR A 2 0.90 -21.25 4.03
C THR A 2 -0.23 -22.19 3.62
N VAL A 3 -0.37 -23.34 4.29
CA VAL A 3 -1.49 -24.27 4.08
C VAL A 3 -2.16 -24.53 5.42
N PHE A 4 -3.45 -24.24 5.53
CA PHE A 4 -4.27 -24.70 6.64
C PHE A 4 -4.72 -26.13 6.38
N VAL A 5 -4.65 -26.97 7.39
CA VAL A 5 -5.23 -28.32 7.40
C VAL A 5 -6.29 -28.33 8.50
N ILE A 6 -7.56 -28.39 8.13
CA ILE A 6 -8.66 -28.32 9.10
C ILE A 6 -9.42 -29.64 9.07
N ASP A 7 -9.56 -30.26 10.23
CA ASP A 7 -10.37 -31.45 10.42
C ASP A 7 -11.85 -31.13 10.18
N HIS A 8 -12.52 -31.96 9.38
CA HIS A 8 -13.96 -31.92 9.10
C HIS A 8 -14.65 -33.20 9.55
N GLY A 9 -13.97 -34.01 10.36
CA GLY A 9 -14.53 -35.21 10.97
C GLY A 9 -15.58 -34.91 12.06
N PRO A 10 -16.28 -35.96 12.53
CA PRO A 10 -17.38 -35.81 13.50
C PRO A 10 -17.01 -35.10 14.81
N ILE A 11 -15.75 -35.18 15.23
CA ILE A 11 -15.27 -34.51 16.45
C ILE A 11 -15.44 -32.98 16.36
N MET A 12 -15.32 -32.43 15.16
CA MET A 12 -15.41 -30.99 14.90
C MET A 12 -16.85 -30.49 14.84
N ALA A 13 -17.85 -31.38 14.78
CA ALA A 13 -19.26 -31.05 14.88
C ALA A 13 -19.69 -30.69 16.31
N ARG A 14 -18.89 -31.04 17.32
CA ARG A 14 -19.22 -30.82 18.74
C ARG A 14 -19.40 -29.32 19.02
N PRO A 15 -20.32 -28.95 19.93
CA PRO A 15 -20.44 -27.57 20.39
C PRO A 15 -19.15 -27.15 21.09
N SER A 16 -18.83 -25.86 21.01
CA SER A 16 -17.73 -25.24 21.73
C SER A 16 -18.01 -25.02 23.21
N ASP A 17 -19.26 -25.22 23.63
CA ASP A 17 -19.75 -24.94 24.99
C ASP A 17 -19.42 -23.51 25.47
N SER A 18 -19.29 -22.58 24.51
CA SER A 18 -19.13 -21.15 24.71
C SER A 18 -20.41 -20.45 24.25
N PRO A 19 -21.38 -20.20 25.15
CA PRO A 19 -22.69 -19.66 24.78
C PRO A 19 -22.57 -18.26 24.18
N ILE A 20 -23.35 -18.02 23.13
CA ILE A 20 -23.53 -16.72 22.49
C ILE A 20 -24.95 -16.26 22.79
N GLU A 21 -25.04 -15.17 23.55
CA GLU A 21 -26.29 -14.48 23.82
C GLU A 21 -26.77 -13.80 22.54
N LEU A 22 -27.98 -14.18 22.09
CA LEU A 22 -28.62 -13.58 20.92
C LEU A 22 -29.57 -12.43 21.29
N ASP A 23 -29.93 -12.31 22.56
CA ASP A 23 -30.83 -11.28 23.05
C ASP A 23 -30.11 -9.95 23.28
N VAL A 24 -30.54 -8.93 22.55
CA VAL A 24 -29.96 -7.56 22.58
C VAL A 24 -30.67 -6.66 23.62
N PHE A 25 -31.70 -7.16 24.31
CA PHE A 25 -32.55 -6.34 25.19
C PHE A 25 -32.03 -6.28 26.63
N ASN A 26 -31.03 -5.42 26.89
CA ASN A 26 -30.54 -5.10 28.25
C ASN A 26 -31.45 -4.13 29.05
N LYS A 27 -32.76 -4.03 28.78
CA LYS A 27 -33.68 -3.21 29.59
C LYS A 27 -34.62 -4.08 30.42
N PRO A 28 -34.58 -4.03 31.76
CA PRO A 28 -35.59 -4.67 32.59
C PRO A 28 -36.88 -3.84 32.46
N ARG A 29 -37.78 -4.22 31.55
CA ARG A 29 -39.14 -3.67 31.53
C ARG A 29 -40.02 -4.51 32.44
N GLY A 30 -40.77 -3.81 33.29
CA GLY A 30 -41.55 -4.29 34.43
C GLY A 30 -42.27 -5.64 34.26
N HIS A 31 -42.42 -6.31 35.41
CA HIS A 31 -43.16 -7.56 35.60
C HIS A 31 -44.66 -7.37 35.32
N GLY A 32 -45.04 -7.30 34.04
CA GLY A 32 -46.42 -7.37 33.58
C GLY A 32 -46.72 -8.73 32.93
N PRO A 33 -48.00 -9.14 32.86
CA PRO A 33 -48.42 -10.38 32.20
C PRO A 33 -48.32 -10.20 30.68
N GLY A 34 -47.11 -10.46 30.17
CA GLY A 34 -46.69 -10.30 28.78
C GLY A 34 -45.17 -10.44 28.65
N ALA A 35 -44.55 -11.19 29.57
CA ALA A 35 -43.10 -11.31 29.69
C ALA A 35 -42.49 -11.90 28.41
N PHE A 36 -41.49 -11.21 27.87
CA PHE A 36 -40.70 -11.64 26.73
C PHE A 36 -39.92 -12.90 27.12
N ILE A 37 -40.07 -13.99 26.36
CA ILE A 37 -39.32 -15.23 26.57
C ILE A 37 -37.92 -15.01 25.98
N PRO A 38 -36.85 -15.03 26.80
CA PRO A 38 -35.50 -14.85 26.29
C PRO A 38 -35.11 -16.00 25.36
N VAL A 39 -34.42 -15.68 24.28
CA VAL A 39 -33.92 -16.65 23.30
C VAL A 39 -32.80 -17.46 23.95
N THR A 40 -32.89 -18.79 23.84
CA THR A 40 -31.85 -19.68 24.38
C THR A 40 -30.51 -19.39 23.71
N PRO A 41 -29.43 -19.20 24.49
CA PRO A 41 -28.09 -19.00 23.94
C PRO A 41 -27.68 -20.16 23.02
N VAL A 42 -26.95 -19.84 21.96
CA VAL A 42 -26.46 -20.84 21.00
C VAL A 42 -24.96 -20.99 21.11
N CYS A 43 -24.45 -22.20 20.92
CA CYS A 43 -23.03 -22.47 20.85
C CYS A 43 -22.61 -22.73 19.41
N LYS A 44 -21.48 -22.16 19.00
CA LYS A 44 -20.81 -22.53 17.75
C LYS A 44 -20.24 -23.94 17.85
N SER A 45 -20.07 -24.63 16.74
CA SER A 45 -19.28 -25.86 16.72
C SER A 45 -17.78 -25.57 16.74
N LEU A 46 -16.96 -26.56 17.11
CA LEU A 46 -15.50 -26.47 17.01
C LEU A 46 -15.06 -26.12 15.57
N TRP A 47 -15.69 -26.73 14.57
CA TRP A 47 -15.52 -26.41 13.15
C TRP A 47 -15.77 -24.93 12.85
N THR A 48 -16.90 -24.39 13.31
CA THR A 48 -17.28 -23.00 13.05
C THR A 48 -16.24 -22.05 13.63
N CYS A 49 -15.80 -22.29 14.88
CA CYS A 49 -14.76 -21.48 15.51
C CYS A 49 -13.42 -21.57 14.77
N ALA A 50 -13.02 -22.75 14.29
CA ALA A 50 -11.80 -22.95 13.52
C ALA A 50 -11.85 -22.21 12.17
N ALA A 51 -12.98 -22.29 11.46
CA ALA A 51 -13.18 -21.58 10.20
C ALA A 51 -13.11 -20.06 10.39
N GLU A 52 -13.86 -19.50 11.36
CA GLU A 52 -13.87 -18.07 11.66
C GLU A 52 -12.47 -17.54 12.02
N ALA A 53 -11.75 -18.23 12.92
CA ALA A 53 -10.41 -17.81 13.32
C ALA A 53 -9.41 -17.89 12.16
N SER A 54 -9.55 -18.87 11.26
CA SER A 54 -8.71 -18.99 10.06
C SER A 54 -9.03 -17.92 9.02
N PHE A 55 -10.29 -17.52 8.88
CA PHE A 55 -10.68 -16.42 7.99
C PHE A 55 -10.13 -15.09 8.49
N GLU A 56 -10.16 -14.84 9.80
CA GLU A 56 -9.59 -13.63 10.38
C GLU A 56 -8.07 -13.57 10.19
N TYR A 57 -7.38 -14.70 10.34
CA TYR A 57 -5.97 -14.82 9.98
C TYR A 57 -5.73 -14.43 8.51
N CYS A 58 -6.54 -14.94 7.58
CA CYS A 58 -6.40 -14.63 6.16
C CYS A 58 -6.69 -13.16 5.84
N ARG A 59 -7.72 -12.58 6.48
CA ARG A 59 -8.08 -11.16 6.32
C ARG A 59 -6.89 -10.27 6.65
N ILE A 60 -6.27 -10.47 7.82
CA ILE A 60 -5.11 -9.68 8.27
C ILE A 60 -3.96 -9.79 7.26
N VAL A 61 -3.67 -11.00 6.77
CA VAL A 61 -2.59 -11.23 5.81
C VAL A 61 -2.87 -10.53 4.48
N TRP A 62 -4.10 -10.64 3.95
CA TRP A 62 -4.44 -10.10 2.63
C TRP A 62 -4.63 -8.58 2.62
N ASP A 63 -5.07 -7.99 3.74
CA ASP A 63 -5.10 -6.53 3.92
C ASP A 63 -3.68 -5.93 3.87
N ILE A 64 -2.72 -6.59 4.53
CA ILE A 64 -1.34 -6.09 4.62
C ILE A 64 -0.52 -6.46 3.38
N TYR A 65 -0.74 -7.66 2.84
CA TYR A 65 -0.02 -8.22 1.70
C TYR A 65 -0.99 -8.68 0.60
N PRO A 66 -1.44 -7.76 -0.28
CA PRO A 66 -2.34 -8.12 -1.38
C PRO A 66 -1.71 -9.07 -2.40
N THR A 67 -0.38 -9.20 -2.40
CA THR A 67 0.37 -10.11 -3.29
C THR A 67 1.51 -10.81 -2.54
N GLY A 68 1.98 -11.94 -3.08
CA GLY A 68 3.19 -12.63 -2.62
C GLY A 68 3.06 -13.42 -1.31
N ARG A 69 1.95 -13.28 -0.56
CA ARG A 69 1.63 -14.11 0.62
C ARG A 69 0.43 -14.99 0.32
N LEU A 70 0.71 -16.23 -0.06
CA LEU A 70 -0.30 -17.17 -0.54
C LEU A 70 -0.73 -18.16 0.56
N ILE A 71 -2.04 -18.37 0.66
CA ILE A 71 -2.69 -19.28 1.63
C ILE A 71 -3.61 -20.25 0.86
N ARG A 72 -3.59 -21.53 1.26
CA ARG A 72 -4.52 -22.59 0.81
C ARG A 72 -5.10 -23.32 2.01
N PHE A 73 -6.18 -24.05 1.80
CA PHE A 73 -6.79 -24.92 2.81
C PHE A 73 -6.90 -26.36 2.29
N MET A 74 -6.66 -27.32 3.18
CA MET A 74 -6.92 -28.75 3.02
C MET A 74 -7.93 -29.14 4.09
N ILE A 75 -9.19 -29.26 3.70
CA ILE A 75 -10.25 -29.65 4.64
C ILE A 75 -10.40 -31.15 4.54
N CYS A 76 -10.26 -31.86 5.66
CA CYS A 76 -10.12 -33.31 5.63
C CYS A 76 -11.13 -34.01 6.53
N ASP A 77 -11.86 -34.97 5.95
CA ASP A 77 -12.67 -35.96 6.66
C ASP A 77 -12.22 -37.37 6.24
N THR A 78 -13.10 -38.13 5.57
CA THR A 78 -12.78 -39.34 4.80
C THR A 78 -12.02 -39.03 3.51
N LYS A 79 -12.12 -37.80 3.00
CA LYS A 79 -11.46 -37.30 1.78
C LYS A 79 -10.83 -35.94 2.06
N VAL A 80 -9.86 -35.58 1.22
CA VAL A 80 -9.28 -34.23 1.23
C VAL A 80 -10.02 -33.35 0.24
N ASN A 81 -10.53 -32.23 0.73
CA ASN A 81 -11.18 -31.18 -0.04
C ASN A 81 -10.24 -29.96 -0.09
N PRO A 82 -9.41 -29.82 -1.14
CA PRO A 82 -8.56 -28.66 -1.30
C PRO A 82 -9.40 -27.41 -1.62
N VAL A 83 -9.10 -26.30 -0.96
CA VAL A 83 -9.74 -25.01 -1.22
C VAL A 83 -8.68 -23.96 -1.56
N GLY A 84 -8.85 -23.36 -2.74
CA GLY A 84 -7.93 -22.38 -3.32
C GLY A 84 -6.73 -22.99 -4.07
N SER A 85 -5.97 -22.12 -4.72
CA SER A 85 -4.73 -22.45 -5.43
C SER A 85 -3.63 -21.45 -5.09
N TRP A 86 -2.46 -21.59 -5.71
CA TRP A 86 -1.35 -20.63 -5.59
C TRP A 86 -1.53 -19.40 -6.49
N GLY A 87 -2.63 -19.35 -7.26
CA GLY A 87 -2.96 -18.20 -8.09
C GLY A 87 -3.53 -17.03 -7.27
N THR A 88 -3.08 -15.82 -7.58
CA THR A 88 -3.45 -14.59 -6.86
C THR A 88 -4.96 -14.30 -6.88
N ASN A 89 -5.66 -14.64 -7.96
CA ASN A 89 -7.10 -14.38 -8.11
C ASN A 89 -7.97 -15.12 -7.09
N GLN A 90 -7.46 -16.18 -6.47
CA GLN A 90 -8.17 -16.97 -5.46
C GLN A 90 -7.78 -16.60 -4.02
N GLN A 91 -6.88 -15.62 -3.85
CA GLN A 91 -6.40 -15.13 -2.55
C GLN A 91 -7.32 -14.04 -1.99
N ASN A 92 -8.59 -14.39 -1.75
CA ASN A 92 -9.58 -13.46 -1.20
C ASN A 92 -10.62 -14.18 -0.34
N LEU A 93 -11.21 -13.45 0.60
CA LEU A 93 -12.18 -13.98 1.55
C LEU A 93 -13.43 -14.52 0.87
N THR A 94 -13.96 -13.81 -0.14
CA THR A 94 -15.16 -14.21 -0.88
C THR A 94 -15.03 -15.60 -1.49
N SER A 95 -13.86 -15.91 -2.06
CA SER A 95 -13.59 -17.21 -2.66
C SER A 95 -13.57 -18.30 -1.60
N ILE A 96 -12.83 -18.12 -0.50
CA ILE A 96 -12.74 -19.16 0.54
C ILE A 96 -14.06 -19.37 1.28
N THR A 97 -14.79 -18.29 1.60
CA THR A 97 -16.07 -18.40 2.31
C THR A 97 -17.12 -19.11 1.46
N TYR A 98 -17.13 -18.86 0.15
CA TYR A 98 -17.98 -19.59 -0.79
C TYR A 98 -17.70 -21.09 -0.75
N HIS A 99 -16.43 -21.52 -0.81
CA HIS A 99 -16.09 -22.95 -0.77
C HIS A 99 -16.44 -23.60 0.57
N PHE A 100 -16.19 -22.94 1.69
CA PHE A 100 -16.58 -23.45 3.01
C PHE A 100 -18.11 -23.57 3.14
N ALA A 101 -18.86 -22.62 2.57
CA ALA A 101 -20.33 -22.69 2.55
C ALA A 101 -20.84 -23.87 1.70
N GLN A 102 -20.20 -24.16 0.57
CA GLN A 102 -20.53 -25.33 -0.27
C GLN A 102 -20.23 -26.67 0.44
N LEU A 103 -19.13 -26.72 1.21
CA LEU A 103 -18.77 -27.91 1.97
C LEU A 103 -19.73 -28.17 3.15
N GLY A 104 -20.19 -27.11 3.81
CA GLY A 104 -21.07 -27.21 4.96
C GLY A 104 -20.36 -27.64 6.25
N VAL A 105 -21.16 -28.03 7.25
CA VAL A 105 -20.67 -28.44 8.58
C VAL A 105 -20.39 -29.94 8.64
N PRO A 106 -19.45 -30.38 9.50
CA PRO A 106 -19.22 -31.80 9.76
C PRO A 106 -20.50 -32.53 10.20
N ILE A 107 -20.68 -33.77 9.73
CA ILE A 107 -21.83 -34.61 10.08
C ILE A 107 -21.51 -35.42 11.35
N PRO A 108 -22.31 -35.32 12.43
CA PRO A 108 -22.03 -35.99 13.71
C PRO A 108 -22.01 -37.53 13.66
N ASP A 109 -22.80 -38.14 12.75
CA ASP A 109 -23.11 -39.58 12.76
C ASP A 109 -22.28 -40.43 11.78
N VAL A 110 -21.23 -39.87 11.17
CA VAL A 110 -20.31 -40.65 10.32
C VAL A 110 -19.47 -41.56 11.22
N ARG A 111 -19.34 -42.84 10.85
CA ARG A 111 -18.54 -43.82 11.61
C ARG A 111 -17.14 -43.26 11.87
N HIS A 112 -16.76 -43.10 13.13
CA HIS A 112 -15.50 -42.49 13.58
C HIS A 112 -14.20 -43.08 12.99
N GLY A 113 -14.26 -44.26 12.37
CA GLY A 113 -13.08 -45.00 11.89
C GLY A 113 -12.48 -44.51 10.57
N ASP A 114 -13.21 -43.74 9.75
CA ASP A 114 -12.78 -43.42 8.37
C ASP A 114 -12.19 -42.01 8.21
N SER A 115 -12.33 -41.13 9.20
CA SER A 115 -11.81 -39.75 9.15
C SER A 115 -10.39 -39.68 9.70
N ASN A 116 -9.43 -39.23 8.89
CA ASN A 116 -8.03 -39.16 9.30
C ASN A 116 -7.34 -37.88 8.80
N ILE A 117 -6.94 -37.01 9.73
CA ILE A 117 -6.27 -35.74 9.46
C ILE A 117 -4.93 -35.91 8.73
N MET A 118 -4.30 -37.09 8.84
CA MET A 118 -3.05 -37.43 8.15
C MET A 118 -3.17 -37.28 6.63
N HIS A 119 -4.33 -37.60 6.03
CA HIS A 119 -4.53 -37.41 4.59
C HIS A 119 -4.43 -35.94 4.20
N GLY A 120 -5.01 -35.04 5.02
CA GLY A 120 -4.91 -33.60 4.84
C GLY A 120 -3.47 -33.08 4.99
N LEU A 121 -2.69 -33.65 5.92
CA LEU A 121 -1.27 -33.32 6.09
C LEU A 121 -0.43 -33.73 4.87
N THR A 122 -0.64 -34.94 4.33
CA THR A 122 0.02 -35.39 3.11
C THR A 122 -0.31 -34.46 1.93
N ALA A 123 -1.61 -34.16 1.73
CA ALA A 123 -2.04 -33.25 0.66
C ALA A 123 -1.47 -31.83 0.83
N ALA A 124 -1.34 -31.33 2.06
CA ALA A 124 -0.72 -30.04 2.32
C ALA A 124 0.76 -29.99 1.91
N LEU A 125 1.50 -31.06 2.20
CA LEU A 125 2.89 -31.18 1.79
C LEU A 125 3.01 -31.30 0.27
N GLU A 126 2.13 -32.06 -0.38
CA GLU A 126 2.08 -32.14 -1.84
C GLU A 126 1.80 -30.77 -2.46
N ALA A 127 0.82 -30.02 -1.95
CA ALA A 127 0.56 -28.65 -2.40
C ALA A 127 1.74 -27.70 -2.16
N LEU A 128 2.53 -27.89 -1.10
CA LEU A 128 3.75 -27.10 -0.88
C LEU A 128 4.83 -27.38 -1.94
N THR A 129 4.83 -28.54 -2.60
CA THR A 129 5.77 -28.82 -3.68
C THR A 129 5.42 -28.09 -4.98
N GLU A 130 4.14 -27.77 -5.23
CA GLU A 130 3.72 -26.97 -6.39
C GLU A 130 4.34 -25.56 -6.35
N CYS A 131 4.98 -25.14 -7.44
CA CYS A 131 5.54 -23.80 -7.57
C CYS A 131 4.43 -22.74 -7.66
N SER A 132 4.62 -21.60 -7.00
CA SER A 132 3.80 -20.40 -7.26
C SER A 132 4.26 -19.68 -8.53
N ASP A 133 3.41 -18.81 -9.08
CA ASP A 133 3.74 -17.99 -10.25
C ASP A 133 5.06 -17.22 -10.04
N ALA A 134 5.24 -16.62 -8.87
CA ALA A 134 6.47 -15.91 -8.52
C ALA A 134 7.71 -16.83 -8.45
N GLN A 135 7.55 -18.10 -8.08
CA GLN A 135 8.64 -19.08 -8.12
C GLN A 135 8.95 -19.49 -9.57
N LEU A 136 7.92 -19.75 -10.38
CA LEU A 136 8.06 -20.08 -11.80
C LEU A 136 8.75 -18.96 -12.59
N GLU A 137 8.36 -17.70 -12.38
CA GLU A 137 9.00 -16.55 -13.03
C GLU A 137 10.49 -16.45 -12.65
N LYS A 138 10.84 -16.68 -11.38
CA LYS A 138 12.25 -16.67 -10.94
C LYS A 138 13.04 -17.84 -11.52
N LEU A 139 12.42 -19.01 -11.71
CA LEU A 139 13.05 -20.21 -12.28
C LEU A 139 13.29 -20.09 -13.80
N LYS A 140 12.59 -19.21 -14.51
CA LYS A 140 12.85 -18.92 -15.93
C LYS A 140 14.25 -18.32 -16.16
N SER A 141 14.78 -17.57 -15.19
CA SER A 141 16.13 -17.03 -15.27
C SER A 141 17.16 -18.05 -14.76
N PRO A 142 18.16 -18.47 -15.58
CA PRO A 142 19.15 -19.47 -15.19
C PRO A 142 19.97 -19.05 -13.96
N GLU A 143 20.27 -17.75 -13.82
CA GLU A 143 21.07 -17.19 -12.72
C GLU A 143 20.36 -17.25 -11.35
N ASN A 144 19.03 -17.34 -11.36
CA ASN A 144 18.22 -17.33 -10.15
C ASN A 144 17.85 -18.72 -9.65
N LYS A 145 18.09 -19.78 -10.44
CA LYS A 145 17.66 -21.16 -10.08
C LYS A 145 18.17 -21.62 -8.71
N SER A 146 19.43 -21.34 -8.38
CA SER A 146 20.02 -21.71 -7.08
C SER A 146 19.54 -20.85 -5.90
N LYS A 147 18.89 -19.70 -6.16
CA LYS A 147 18.41 -18.75 -5.15
C LYS A 147 16.93 -18.94 -4.81
N VAL A 148 16.19 -19.75 -5.57
CA VAL A 148 14.76 -19.99 -5.32
C VAL A 148 14.61 -21.05 -4.24
N HIS A 149 14.22 -20.62 -3.05
CA HIS A 149 13.88 -21.54 -1.95
C HIS A 149 12.38 -21.81 -1.89
N ASN A 150 12.03 -23.07 -1.64
CA ASN A 150 10.65 -23.47 -1.35
C ASN A 150 10.47 -23.62 0.16
N ARG A 151 9.92 -22.58 0.80
CA ARG A 151 9.60 -22.63 2.24
C ARG A 151 8.09 -22.53 2.46
N GLY A 152 7.62 -23.38 3.36
CA GLY A 152 6.20 -23.57 3.65
C GLY A 152 5.89 -23.44 5.14
N ARG A 153 4.61 -23.25 5.43
CA ARG A 153 4.03 -23.43 6.75
C ARG A 153 2.75 -24.25 6.60
N VAL A 154 2.56 -25.24 7.47
CA VAL A 154 1.33 -26.01 7.59
C VAL A 154 0.74 -25.76 8.97
N ILE A 155 -0.49 -25.26 9.03
CA ILE A 155 -1.22 -25.01 10.28
C ILE A 155 -2.35 -26.05 10.37
N CYS A 156 -2.20 -27.03 11.25
CA CYS A 156 -3.15 -28.11 11.46
C CYS A 156 -4.09 -27.78 12.62
N ILE A 157 -5.40 -27.71 12.37
CA ILE A 157 -6.42 -27.41 13.38
C ILE A 157 -7.36 -28.60 13.53
N SER A 158 -7.38 -29.20 14.73
CA SER A 158 -8.27 -30.31 15.09
C SER A 158 -8.41 -30.39 16.61
N SER A 159 -9.25 -31.31 17.09
CA SER A 159 -9.45 -31.59 18.52
C SER A 159 -8.77 -32.92 18.89
N PHE A 160 -7.62 -32.83 19.54
CA PHE A 160 -6.82 -33.98 19.94
C PHE A 160 -7.09 -34.36 21.41
N ARG A 161 -6.99 -35.66 21.71
CA ARG A 161 -7.33 -36.21 23.05
C ARG A 161 -6.13 -36.71 23.85
N GLU A 162 -4.96 -36.83 23.25
CA GLU A 162 -3.78 -37.39 23.93
C GLU A 162 -2.47 -36.85 23.32
N ASP A 163 -1.47 -36.59 24.18
CA ASP A 163 -0.14 -36.14 23.72
C ASP A 163 0.58 -37.20 22.87
N GLY A 164 0.24 -38.48 23.05
CA GLY A 164 0.78 -39.57 22.24
C GLY A 164 0.44 -39.41 20.75
N TYR A 165 -0.79 -38.96 20.47
CA TYR A 165 -1.24 -38.72 19.10
C TYR A 165 -0.51 -37.54 18.45
N ILE A 166 -0.23 -36.46 19.21
CA ILE A 166 0.55 -35.32 18.72
C ILE A 166 1.97 -35.76 18.34
N ARG A 167 2.65 -36.54 19.18
CA ARG A 167 3.98 -37.07 18.84
C ARG A 167 3.95 -37.94 17.58
N ASN A 168 2.91 -38.76 17.41
CA ASN A 168 2.72 -39.55 16.20
C ASN A 168 2.50 -38.67 14.96
N LEU A 169 1.76 -37.55 15.10
CA LEU A 169 1.60 -36.55 14.03
C LEU A 169 2.93 -35.92 13.64
N GLU A 170 3.75 -35.54 14.61
CA GLU A 170 5.07 -34.95 14.37
C GLU A 170 5.99 -35.92 13.62
N SER A 171 6.08 -37.18 14.08
CA SER A 171 6.88 -38.21 13.42
C SER A 171 6.37 -38.52 12.01
N PHE A 172 5.06 -38.68 11.84
CA PHE A 172 4.45 -38.90 10.52
C PHE A 172 4.73 -37.74 9.56
N PHE A 173 4.57 -36.50 10.02
CA PHE A 173 4.79 -35.32 9.20
C PHE A 173 6.26 -35.22 8.76
N GLN A 174 7.20 -35.48 9.67
CA GLN A 174 8.63 -35.52 9.38
C GLN A 174 8.97 -36.58 8.33
N GLU A 175 8.50 -37.82 8.50
CA GLU A 175 8.73 -38.91 7.55
C GLU A 175 8.13 -38.58 6.17
N THR A 176 6.94 -38.01 6.14
CA THR A 176 6.25 -37.64 4.90
C THR A 176 7.00 -36.55 4.13
N VAL A 177 7.53 -35.52 4.81
CA VAL A 177 8.37 -34.48 4.18
C VAL A 177 9.60 -35.09 3.52
N ILE A 178 10.28 -36.01 4.23
CA ILE A 178 11.47 -36.69 3.71
C ILE A 178 11.13 -37.51 2.47
N GLN A 179 10.05 -38.29 2.53
CA GLN A 179 9.60 -39.13 1.41
C GLN A 179 9.20 -38.29 0.19
N ILE A 180 8.49 -37.19 0.38
CA ILE A 180 8.09 -36.29 -0.71
C ILE A 180 9.31 -35.67 -1.39
N ASN A 181 10.31 -35.25 -0.62
CA ASN A 181 11.54 -34.65 -1.15
C ASN A 181 12.43 -35.63 -1.92
N GLN A 182 12.26 -36.94 -1.74
CA GLN A 182 12.96 -37.98 -2.50
C GLN A 182 12.33 -38.27 -3.88
N ARG A 183 11.14 -37.73 -4.17
CA ARG A 183 10.44 -37.94 -5.45
C ARG A 183 11.10 -37.15 -6.58
N ASN A 184 10.95 -37.64 -7.81
CA ASN A 184 11.31 -36.87 -9.00
C ASN A 184 10.26 -35.79 -9.25
N PHE A 185 10.69 -34.53 -9.22
CA PHE A 185 9.80 -33.39 -9.41
C PHE A 185 9.59 -33.05 -10.89
N ALA A 186 8.34 -32.80 -11.26
CA ALA A 186 8.02 -32.15 -12.52
C ALA A 186 8.54 -30.70 -12.54
N PRO A 187 8.72 -30.05 -13.71
CA PRO A 187 9.22 -28.67 -13.79
C PRO A 187 8.37 -27.64 -13.03
N THR A 188 7.10 -27.96 -12.77
CA THR A 188 6.15 -27.14 -12.01
C THR A 188 6.21 -27.38 -10.50
N HIS A 189 7.10 -28.24 -10.03
CA HIS A 189 7.24 -28.62 -8.63
C HIS A 189 8.69 -28.51 -8.16
N MET A 190 8.89 -28.34 -6.86
CA MET A 190 10.22 -28.25 -6.27
C MET A 190 10.26 -28.79 -4.83
N PRO A 191 11.41 -29.33 -4.37
CA PRO A 191 11.53 -29.89 -3.04
C PRO A 191 11.29 -28.84 -1.95
N ILE A 192 10.72 -29.27 -0.84
CA ILE A 192 10.49 -28.44 0.35
C ILE A 192 11.82 -28.25 1.06
N HIS A 193 12.31 -27.00 1.11
CA HIS A 193 13.57 -26.67 1.75
C HIS A 193 13.43 -26.47 3.26
N HIS A 194 12.27 -26.00 3.71
CA HIS A 194 11.92 -25.86 5.12
C HIS A 194 10.40 -25.77 5.28
N CYS A 195 9.85 -26.43 6.31
CA CYS A 195 8.46 -26.33 6.68
C CYS A 195 8.32 -25.98 8.17
N ASP A 196 7.51 -24.97 8.48
CA ASP A 196 7.00 -24.76 9.84
C ASP A 196 5.70 -25.56 9.99
N PHE A 197 5.65 -26.51 10.93
CA PHE A 197 4.45 -27.27 11.26
C PHE A 197 3.85 -26.73 12.57
N VAL A 198 2.62 -26.22 12.51
CA VAL A 198 1.94 -25.63 13.66
C VAL A 198 0.70 -26.46 13.95
N VAL A 199 0.68 -27.13 15.10
CA VAL A 199 -0.47 -27.91 15.57
C VAL A 199 -1.28 -27.04 16.52
N VAL A 200 -2.53 -26.80 16.15
CA VAL A 200 -3.51 -26.04 16.93
C VAL A 200 -4.57 -27.02 17.43
N ASN A 201 -4.40 -27.47 18.68
CA ASN A 201 -5.40 -28.25 19.38
C ASN A 201 -6.55 -27.35 19.86
N ILE A 202 -7.78 -27.71 19.52
CA ILE A 202 -8.97 -26.99 19.97
C ILE A 202 -9.87 -27.84 20.85
N TYR A 203 -10.49 -27.21 21.85
CA TYR A 203 -11.34 -27.88 22.84
C TYR A 203 -12.55 -27.02 23.24
N PRO A 204 -13.67 -27.64 23.67
CA PRO A 204 -14.84 -26.93 24.20
C PRO A 204 -14.58 -26.35 25.59
N ASN A 205 -15.43 -25.44 26.07
CA ASN A 205 -15.35 -24.84 27.40
C ASN A 205 -16.29 -25.54 28.40
N PRO A 206 -15.82 -26.14 29.51
CA PRO A 206 -14.45 -26.19 30.03
C PRO A 206 -13.56 -27.20 29.30
N PRO A 207 -12.22 -27.06 29.38
CA PRO A 207 -11.29 -27.98 28.73
C PRO A 207 -11.52 -29.43 29.18
N THR A 208 -11.66 -30.33 28.21
CA THR A 208 -11.75 -31.78 28.47
C THR A 208 -10.41 -32.39 28.86
N LEU A 209 -9.30 -31.84 28.34
CA LEU A 209 -7.94 -32.27 28.67
C LEU A 209 -6.95 -31.12 28.38
N ALA A 210 -5.93 -30.97 29.22
CA ALA A 210 -4.79 -30.08 28.95
C ALA A 210 -3.68 -30.86 28.24
N LEU A 211 -3.48 -30.58 26.94
CA LEU A 211 -2.32 -31.10 26.20
C LEU A 211 -1.08 -30.24 26.47
N LYS A 212 0.10 -30.86 26.34
CA LYS A 212 1.37 -30.18 26.55
C LYS A 212 1.67 -29.26 25.36
N GLU A 213 1.62 -27.96 25.60
CA GLU A 213 2.11 -26.96 24.64
C GLU A 213 3.64 -26.92 24.61
N HIS A 214 4.20 -26.63 23.44
CA HIS A 214 5.59 -26.23 23.33
C HIS A 214 5.77 -25.20 22.21
N LEU A 215 6.61 -24.22 22.51
CA LEU A 215 7.06 -23.22 21.54
C LEU A 215 7.91 -23.89 20.46
N ARG A 216 8.10 -23.20 19.33
CA ARG A 216 8.86 -23.66 18.16
C ARG A 216 10.10 -24.49 18.52
N LEU A 217 10.06 -25.78 18.18
CA LEU A 217 11.16 -26.76 18.29
C LEU A 217 11.65 -27.15 16.91
N ASP A 218 12.96 -27.16 16.69
CA ASP A 218 13.53 -27.67 15.44
C ASP A 218 13.67 -29.20 15.54
N LEU A 219 12.75 -29.92 14.89
CA LEU A 219 12.74 -31.39 14.86
C LEU A 219 13.79 -31.94 13.88
N SER A 220 14.05 -31.21 12.80
CA SER A 220 15.07 -31.54 11.79
C SER A 220 15.48 -30.30 10.99
N PRO A 221 16.52 -30.37 10.15
CA PRO A 221 16.88 -29.25 9.26
C PRO A 221 15.78 -28.84 8.27
N LEU A 222 14.78 -29.70 8.05
CA LEU A 222 13.65 -29.46 7.14
C LEU A 222 12.37 -29.04 7.86
N LEU A 223 12.29 -29.19 9.19
CA LEU A 223 11.05 -29.11 9.95
C LEU A 223 11.24 -28.46 11.33
N SER A 224 10.51 -27.36 11.54
CA SER A 224 10.24 -26.84 12.88
C SER A 224 8.80 -27.14 13.27
N CYS A 225 8.53 -27.48 14.54
CA CYS A 225 7.18 -27.76 15.05
C CYS A 225 6.80 -26.85 16.22
N GLU A 226 5.57 -26.37 16.26
CA GLU A 226 4.97 -25.62 17.36
C GLU A 226 3.60 -26.23 17.71
N VAL A 227 3.33 -26.47 18.99
CA VAL A 227 2.06 -27.04 19.46
C VAL A 227 1.41 -26.07 20.43
N ILE A 228 0.22 -25.60 20.07
CA ILE A 228 -0.61 -24.73 20.89
C ILE A 228 -1.98 -25.35 21.13
N SER A 229 -2.58 -25.04 22.27
CA SER A 229 -3.95 -25.39 22.61
C SER A 229 -4.78 -24.13 22.83
N ALA A 230 -6.03 -24.14 22.39
CA ALA A 230 -6.94 -23.01 22.57
C ALA A 230 -8.39 -23.47 22.77
N CYS A 231 -9.09 -22.82 23.68
CA CYS A 231 -10.53 -22.95 23.79
C CYS A 231 -11.19 -22.46 22.49
N ALA A 232 -12.14 -23.23 21.96
CA ALA A 232 -12.89 -22.93 20.74
C ALA A 232 -13.90 -21.78 20.94
N SER A 233 -13.39 -20.62 21.32
CA SER A 233 -14.12 -19.39 21.58
C SER A 233 -13.31 -18.21 21.01
N ARG A 234 -13.50 -17.01 21.55
CA ARG A 234 -12.65 -15.84 21.26
C ARG A 234 -11.16 -16.12 21.49
N MET A 235 -10.82 -17.07 22.36
CA MET A 235 -9.43 -17.47 22.63
C MET A 235 -8.74 -18.11 21.42
N LEU A 236 -9.46 -18.89 20.60
CA LEU A 236 -8.88 -19.47 19.39
C LEU A 236 -8.51 -18.36 18.39
N ALA A 237 -9.42 -17.40 18.19
CA ALA A 237 -9.16 -16.24 17.35
C ALA A 237 -7.97 -15.43 17.87
N SER A 238 -7.88 -15.19 19.19
CA SER A 238 -6.75 -14.46 19.76
C SER A 238 -5.42 -15.17 19.55
N ARG A 239 -5.38 -16.51 19.70
CA ARG A 239 -4.18 -17.32 19.47
C ARG A 239 -3.75 -17.32 18.00
N LEU A 240 -4.69 -17.44 17.05
CA LEU A 240 -4.38 -17.36 15.62
C LEU A 240 -3.92 -15.95 15.22
N VAL A 241 -4.44 -14.90 15.85
CA VAL A 241 -3.93 -13.54 15.69
C VAL A 241 -2.48 -13.43 16.20
N SER A 242 -2.17 -13.98 17.38
CA SER A 242 -0.77 -13.98 17.86
C SER A 242 0.17 -14.72 16.89
N LEU A 243 -0.30 -15.85 16.35
CA LEU A 243 0.42 -16.58 15.30
C LEU A 243 0.60 -15.72 14.04
N VAL A 244 -0.43 -15.01 13.54
CA VAL A 244 -0.29 -14.19 12.33
C VAL A 244 0.77 -13.11 12.47
N LEU A 245 0.88 -12.51 13.67
CA LEU A 245 1.91 -11.52 13.96
C LEU A 245 3.32 -12.09 13.86
N GLN A 246 3.56 -13.25 14.49
CA GLN A 246 4.85 -13.94 14.42
C GLN A 246 5.15 -14.45 13.00
N HIS A 247 4.12 -14.99 12.34
CA HIS A 247 4.19 -15.65 11.06
C HIS A 247 4.58 -14.74 9.89
N TYR A 248 4.23 -13.46 10.00
CA TYR A 248 4.46 -12.45 8.96
C TYR A 248 5.24 -11.24 9.46
N GLU A 249 5.87 -11.32 10.64
CA GLU A 249 6.67 -10.23 11.21
C GLU A 249 5.88 -8.92 11.32
N LEU A 250 4.67 -9.02 11.85
CA LEU A 250 3.78 -7.88 12.05
C LEU A 250 3.93 -7.32 13.47
N ALA A 251 3.64 -6.03 13.60
CA ALA A 251 3.53 -5.33 14.86
C ALA A 251 2.11 -4.77 15.03
N SER A 252 1.80 -4.41 16.27
CA SER A 252 0.54 -3.77 16.64
C SER A 252 0.77 -2.32 17.02
N THR A 253 -0.09 -1.43 16.53
CA THR A 253 -0.22 -0.05 17.00
C THR A 253 -1.64 0.21 17.50
N THR A 254 -1.76 0.75 18.71
CA THR A 254 -3.02 1.26 19.25
C THR A 254 -3.01 2.77 19.10
N VAL A 255 -3.90 3.27 18.23
CA VAL A 255 -4.15 4.69 18.03
C VAL A 255 -5.12 5.15 19.10
N THR A 256 -4.69 6.07 19.95
CA THR A 256 -5.46 6.52 21.12
C THR A 256 -5.98 7.93 20.96
N GLY A 257 -7.02 8.26 21.73
CA GLY A 257 -7.55 9.62 21.79
C GLY A 257 -8.27 10.05 20.52
N ILE A 258 -8.90 9.11 19.81
CA ILE A 258 -9.66 9.37 18.59
C ILE A 258 -10.97 10.08 18.98
N PRO A 259 -11.19 11.33 18.56
CA PRO A 259 -12.39 12.07 18.93
C PRO A 259 -13.58 11.57 18.11
N MET A 260 -14.64 11.10 18.78
CA MET A 260 -15.87 10.67 18.12
C MET A 260 -17.08 11.43 18.66
N LYS A 261 -18.04 11.72 17.77
CA LYS A 261 -19.36 12.25 18.16
C LYS A 261 -20.29 11.08 18.48
N GLU A 262 -20.93 11.12 19.65
CA GLU A 262 -21.98 10.15 20.01
C GLU A 262 -23.30 10.55 19.32
N GLU A 263 -24.01 9.59 18.73
CA GLU A 263 -25.29 9.85 18.03
C GLU A 263 -26.43 10.18 19.00
N GLN A 264 -26.36 9.70 20.25
CA GLN A 264 -27.44 9.89 21.23
C GLN A 264 -27.21 11.09 22.15
N ASN A 265 -26.00 11.65 22.22
CA ASN A 265 -25.66 12.83 23.00
C ASN A 265 -24.70 13.74 22.22
N ALA A 266 -25.25 14.68 21.45
CA ALA A 266 -24.45 15.64 20.66
C ALA A 266 -23.57 16.59 21.51
N SER A 267 -23.69 16.54 22.84
CA SER A 267 -22.93 17.34 23.81
C SER A 267 -21.77 16.59 24.49
N SER A 268 -21.59 15.27 24.28
CA SER A 268 -20.45 14.51 24.80
C SER A 268 -19.60 13.93 23.66
N SER A 269 -18.29 14.21 23.68
CA SER A 269 -17.30 13.50 22.86
C SER A 269 -16.63 12.42 23.71
N ALA A 270 -16.71 11.17 23.27
CA ALA A 270 -15.94 10.08 23.83
C ALA A 270 -14.67 9.85 23.00
N ASN A 271 -13.57 9.51 23.68
CA ASN A 271 -12.32 9.12 23.05
C ASN A 271 -12.26 7.61 22.96
N TYR A 272 -11.91 7.11 21.78
CA TYR A 272 -11.76 5.69 21.54
C TYR A 272 -10.35 5.36 21.10
N ASP A 273 -10.00 4.10 21.30
CA ASP A 273 -8.75 3.51 20.87
C ASP A 273 -9.02 2.50 19.77
N VAL A 274 -8.21 2.53 18.72
CA VAL A 274 -8.28 1.58 17.60
C VAL A 274 -6.94 0.91 17.43
N GLU A 275 -6.96 -0.42 17.42
CA GLU A 275 -5.77 -1.23 17.19
C GLU A 275 -5.65 -1.60 15.71
N ILE A 276 -4.44 -1.48 15.19
CA ILE A 276 -4.09 -1.79 13.80
C ILE A 276 -2.84 -2.66 13.77
N PHE A 277 -2.82 -3.63 12.87
CA PHE A 277 -1.66 -4.44 12.51
C PHE A 277 -1.00 -3.92 11.25
N HIS A 278 0.32 -4.03 11.19
CA HIS A 278 1.15 -3.63 10.07
C HIS A 278 2.52 -4.33 10.17
N PRO A 279 3.36 -4.33 9.12
CA PRO A 279 4.73 -4.84 9.20
C PRO A 279 5.53 -4.17 10.32
N VAL A 280 6.36 -4.94 11.04
CA VAL A 280 7.20 -4.45 12.15
C VAL A 280 8.15 -3.32 11.74
N ALA A 281 8.54 -3.29 10.45
CA ALA A 281 9.42 -2.27 9.89
C ALA A 281 8.88 -0.84 10.04
N ALA A 282 7.56 -0.66 10.20
CA ALA A 282 6.98 0.66 10.50
C ALA A 282 7.52 1.27 11.80
N HIS A 283 7.86 0.44 12.80
CA HIS A 283 8.37 0.91 14.09
C HIS A 283 9.89 1.06 14.14
N ALA A 284 10.61 0.78 13.04
CA ALA A 284 12.07 0.75 13.03
C ALA A 284 12.70 2.06 13.54
N ASP A 285 12.12 3.22 13.20
CA ASP A 285 12.66 4.51 13.63
C ASP A 285 12.28 4.86 15.08
N ILE A 286 11.09 4.46 15.56
CA ILE A 286 10.71 4.63 16.97
C ILE A 286 11.60 3.77 17.88
N LEU A 287 11.90 2.53 17.48
CA LEU A 287 12.72 1.60 18.27
C LEU A 287 14.17 2.07 18.45
N LYS A 288 14.67 2.94 17.56
CA LYS A 288 15.99 3.57 17.70
C LYS A 288 15.99 4.69 18.74
N LEU A 289 14.83 5.25 19.07
CA LEU A 289 14.71 6.29 20.07
C LEU A 289 14.88 5.67 21.46
N LYS A 290 15.65 6.34 22.32
CA LYS A 290 15.76 5.98 23.75
C LYS A 290 14.51 6.41 24.52
N VAL A 291 13.34 5.96 24.08
CA VAL A 291 12.06 6.20 24.74
C VAL A 291 11.88 5.17 25.86
N ASN A 292 11.22 5.55 26.95
CA ASN A 292 10.86 4.62 28.02
C ASN A 292 9.91 3.54 27.45
N GLU A 293 10.38 2.30 27.35
CA GLU A 293 9.62 1.18 26.79
C GLU A 293 8.25 1.00 27.47
N SER A 294 8.18 1.21 28.79
CA SER A 294 6.96 1.04 29.59
C SER A 294 5.86 2.05 29.24
N ALA A 295 6.21 3.20 28.67
CA ALA A 295 5.26 4.22 28.23
C ALA A 295 4.82 4.03 26.78
N LEU A 296 5.61 3.31 25.99
CA LEU A 296 5.39 3.10 24.56
C LEU A 296 4.64 1.79 24.29
N PHE A 297 5.01 0.72 25.02
CA PHE A 297 4.47 -0.61 24.83
C PHE A 297 3.44 -0.98 25.89
N ILE A 298 2.30 -1.50 25.45
CA ILE A 298 1.27 -2.05 26.33
C ILE A 298 1.07 -3.53 26.00
N MET A 299 1.05 -4.39 27.03
CA MET A 299 0.69 -5.80 26.86
C MET A 299 -0.81 -5.91 26.55
N LYS A 300 -1.16 -6.62 25.47
CA LYS A 300 -2.55 -6.85 25.12
C LYS A 300 -3.13 -8.00 25.92
N GLU A 301 -4.15 -7.69 26.70
CA GLU A 301 -4.86 -8.66 27.55
C GLU A 301 -5.44 -9.79 26.69
N GLY A 302 -5.05 -11.02 26.98
CA GLY A 302 -5.55 -12.22 26.29
C GLY A 302 -4.88 -12.57 24.96
N TYR A 303 -3.91 -11.79 24.47
CA TYR A 303 -3.23 -12.05 23.19
C TYR A 303 -1.71 -12.31 23.30
N GLY A 304 -1.08 -12.02 24.45
CA GLY A 304 0.32 -12.36 24.69
C GLY A 304 1.34 -11.57 23.85
N TYR A 305 0.92 -10.51 23.14
CA TYR A 305 1.80 -9.60 22.40
C TYR A 305 1.74 -8.16 22.93
N LYS A 306 2.71 -7.34 22.51
CA LYS A 306 2.80 -5.91 22.85
C LYS A 306 2.28 -5.05 21.70
N THR A 307 1.59 -3.96 22.04
CA THR A 307 1.23 -2.90 21.10
C THR A 307 2.03 -1.63 21.38
N VAL A 308 2.41 -0.91 20.32
CA VAL A 308 2.88 0.47 20.44
C VAL A 308 1.67 1.39 20.61
N THR A 309 1.75 2.37 21.50
CA THR A 309 0.67 3.35 21.70
C THR A 309 1.05 4.66 21.02
N LEU A 310 0.23 5.12 20.09
CA LEU A 310 0.39 6.42 19.44
C LEU A 310 -0.88 7.25 19.63
N LYS A 311 -0.73 8.55 19.88
CA LYS A 311 -1.86 9.43 20.12
C LYS A 311 -2.29 10.12 18.83
N TRP A 312 -3.59 10.12 18.56
CA TRP A 312 -4.19 10.94 17.51
C TRP A 312 -3.86 12.42 17.73
N CYS A 313 -3.35 13.06 16.68
CA CYS A 313 -3.19 14.50 16.61
C CYS A 313 -3.94 15.03 15.38
N THR A 314 -4.87 15.95 15.62
CA THR A 314 -5.53 16.70 14.55
C THR A 314 -4.49 17.65 13.94
N PRO A 315 -4.19 17.55 12.63
CA PRO A 315 -3.33 18.51 11.96
C PRO A 315 -3.88 19.93 12.23
N ARG A 316 -3.03 20.87 12.66
CA ARG A 316 -3.48 22.26 12.82
C ARG A 316 -3.89 22.77 11.44
N ALA A 317 -5.09 23.34 11.31
CA ALA A 317 -5.66 23.86 10.07
C ALA A 317 -4.95 25.12 9.52
N THR A 318 -3.64 25.27 9.72
CA THR A 318 -2.86 26.48 9.45
C THR A 318 -2.11 26.47 8.14
N SER A 319 -2.43 25.56 7.21
CA SER A 319 -1.77 25.53 5.91
C SER A 319 -2.72 24.99 4.84
N ASN A 320 -3.28 25.90 4.04
CA ASN A 320 -3.92 25.59 2.76
C ASN A 320 -2.91 25.06 1.71
N SER A 321 -1.72 24.62 2.12
CA SER A 321 -0.69 24.02 1.27
C SER A 321 -0.73 22.51 1.43
N VAL A 322 -0.57 21.78 0.33
CA VAL A 322 -0.26 20.34 0.36
C VAL A 322 1.04 20.16 1.15
N GLU A 323 0.95 19.84 2.43
CA GLU A 323 2.13 19.59 3.26
C GLU A 323 2.74 18.26 2.85
N MET A 324 3.87 18.33 2.14
CA MET A 324 4.68 17.17 1.82
C MET A 324 5.51 16.81 3.05
N TRP A 325 5.11 15.76 3.75
CA TRP A 325 5.83 15.26 4.92
C TRP A 325 6.98 14.33 4.48
N PRO A 326 8.21 14.51 5.00
CA PRO A 326 9.30 13.56 4.79
C PRO A 326 8.91 12.18 5.36
N CYS A 327 8.68 11.24 4.46
CA CYS A 327 8.24 9.89 4.76
C CYS A 327 9.37 8.90 4.41
N SER A 328 9.84 8.12 5.37
CA SER A 328 10.89 7.12 5.14
C SER A 328 10.32 5.84 4.52
N SER A 329 9.10 5.47 4.89
CA SER A 329 8.42 4.26 4.42
C SER A 329 6.91 4.33 4.68
N ALA A 330 6.14 3.56 3.92
CA ALA A 330 4.69 3.46 4.08
C ALA A 330 4.26 1.99 4.00
N TYR A 331 3.44 1.55 4.95
CA TYR A 331 3.00 0.16 5.03
C TYR A 331 1.50 0.06 5.14
N ARG A 332 0.91 -0.92 4.43
CA ARG A 332 -0.53 -1.23 4.58
C ARG A 332 -0.83 -1.66 6.01
N ILE A 333 -2.06 -1.36 6.43
CA ILE A 333 -2.57 -1.71 7.76
C ILE A 333 -3.76 -2.67 7.67
N SER A 334 -4.04 -3.37 8.77
CA SER A 334 -5.29 -4.09 8.98
C SER A 334 -5.84 -3.75 10.36
N PRO A 335 -7.05 -3.18 10.50
CA PRO A 335 -7.68 -2.98 11.80
C PRO A 335 -7.93 -4.32 12.49
N VAL A 336 -7.68 -4.43 13.80
CA VAL A 336 -7.87 -5.70 14.53
C VAL A 336 -9.35 -6.07 14.66
N ASP A 337 -10.19 -5.10 15.02
CA ASP A 337 -11.64 -5.25 15.02
C ASP A 337 -12.23 -4.34 13.95
N VAL A 338 -12.29 -4.86 12.72
CA VAL A 338 -12.76 -4.12 11.53
C VAL A 338 -14.24 -3.71 11.64
N THR A 339 -15.05 -4.47 12.37
CA THR A 339 -16.50 -4.24 12.50
C THR A 339 -16.86 -3.29 13.64
N SER A 340 -15.95 -3.02 14.57
CA SER A 340 -16.22 -2.10 15.66
C SER A 340 -16.52 -0.68 15.15
N ARG A 341 -17.41 0.02 15.87
CA ARG A 341 -17.73 1.42 15.59
C ARG A 341 -16.48 2.32 15.57
N PRO A 342 -15.54 2.23 16.54
CA PRO A 342 -14.31 3.03 16.51
C PRO A 342 -13.46 2.78 15.26
N SER A 343 -13.19 1.52 14.90
CA SER A 343 -12.41 1.20 13.70
C SER A 343 -13.11 1.66 12.44
N SER A 344 -14.42 1.43 12.32
CA SER A 344 -15.22 1.88 11.17
C SER A 344 -15.19 3.39 11.00
N CYS A 345 -15.26 4.16 12.09
CA CYS A 345 -15.16 5.61 12.03
C CYS A 345 -13.75 6.07 11.60
N LEU A 346 -12.69 5.45 12.14
CA LEU A 346 -11.31 5.76 11.75
C LEU A 346 -11.07 5.44 10.26
N THR A 347 -11.42 4.24 9.81
CA THR A 347 -11.16 3.82 8.43
C THR A 347 -11.94 4.66 7.43
N ASN A 348 -13.23 4.93 7.68
CA ASN A 348 -14.02 5.80 6.80
C ASN A 348 -13.52 7.25 6.79
N PHE A 349 -13.03 7.76 7.92
CA PHE A 349 -12.41 9.09 7.97
C PHE A 349 -11.18 9.16 7.05
N LEU A 350 -10.34 8.13 7.07
CA LEU A 350 -9.14 8.04 6.24
C LEU A 350 -9.49 7.84 4.76
N LEU A 351 -10.40 6.90 4.45
CA LEU A 351 -10.88 6.63 3.09
C LEU A 351 -11.59 7.83 2.46
N GLY A 352 -12.15 8.74 3.28
CA GLY A 352 -12.67 10.03 2.84
C GLY A 352 -11.62 11.05 2.39
N GLY A 353 -10.34 10.67 2.33
CA GLY A 353 -9.23 11.50 1.84
C GLY A 353 -8.55 12.35 2.91
N ARG A 354 -8.89 12.17 4.19
CA ARG A 354 -8.23 12.86 5.30
C ARG A 354 -7.07 12.03 5.83
N SER A 355 -6.06 12.71 6.37
CA SER A 355 -4.93 12.07 7.06
C SER A 355 -4.95 12.38 8.55
N VAL A 356 -4.26 11.53 9.32
CA VAL A 356 -4.16 11.64 10.77
C VAL A 356 -2.69 11.57 11.15
N MET A 357 -2.22 12.56 11.92
CA MET A 357 -0.87 12.54 12.48
C MET A 357 -0.88 11.79 13.80
N LEU A 358 0.19 11.03 14.05
CA LEU A 358 0.33 10.17 15.22
C LEU A 358 1.55 10.58 16.05
N GLU A 359 1.29 11.00 17.27
CA GLU A 359 2.30 11.47 18.22
C GLU A 359 2.72 10.37 19.19
N LEU A 360 4.01 10.38 19.56
CA LEU A 360 4.51 9.54 20.65
C LEU A 360 3.90 10.00 21.99
N PRO A 361 3.59 9.06 22.91
CA PRO A 361 3.20 9.39 24.28
C PRO A 361 4.29 10.23 24.96
N ARG A 362 3.90 11.23 25.74
CA ARG A 362 4.86 12.12 26.41
C ARG A 362 5.69 11.37 27.43
N SER A 363 7.02 11.50 27.33
CA SER A 363 7.95 11.16 28.41
C SER A 363 8.62 12.46 28.88
N GLY A 364 8.06 13.11 29.90
CA GLY A 364 8.65 14.30 30.53
C GLY A 364 8.50 15.63 29.78
N THR A 365 9.27 16.64 30.20
CA THR A 365 9.23 18.08 29.82
C THR A 365 9.60 18.40 28.36
N GLY A 366 9.57 17.42 27.47
CA GLY A 366 9.84 17.57 26.03
C GLY A 366 8.60 17.95 25.20
N GLY A 367 8.85 18.53 24.02
CA GLY A 367 7.84 18.84 23.01
C GLY A 367 7.11 17.61 22.46
N ARG A 368 6.04 17.83 21.69
CA ARG A 368 5.29 16.75 21.01
C ARG A 368 6.11 16.25 19.82
N THR A 369 6.25 14.93 19.68
CA THR A 369 6.98 14.31 18.57
C THR A 369 6.02 13.50 17.72
N THR A 370 5.74 13.99 16.52
CA THR A 370 4.98 13.25 15.51
C THR A 370 5.92 12.23 14.87
N SER A 371 5.49 10.97 14.86
CA SER A 371 6.31 9.86 14.35
C SER A 371 5.70 9.18 13.13
N HIS A 372 4.38 9.20 13.02
CA HIS A 372 3.66 8.50 11.97
C HIS A 372 2.50 9.33 11.42
N MET A 373 2.03 8.95 10.24
CA MET A 373 0.79 9.46 9.65
C MET A 373 -0.03 8.29 9.11
N LEU A 374 -1.33 8.27 9.38
CA LEU A 374 -2.28 7.41 8.68
C LEU A 374 -2.89 8.19 7.52
N ALA A 375 -2.87 7.61 6.32
CA ALA A 375 -3.46 8.19 5.12
C ALA A 375 -3.96 7.09 4.17
N ALA A 376 -4.99 7.41 3.38
CA ALA A 376 -5.48 6.51 2.35
C ALA A 376 -4.94 6.90 0.96
N HIS A 377 -4.58 5.90 0.17
CA HIS A 377 -4.15 6.04 -1.23
C HIS A 377 -4.93 5.03 -2.08
N GLY A 378 -5.77 5.52 -3.01
CA GLY A 378 -6.49 4.64 -3.94
C GLY A 378 -7.44 3.64 -3.28
N GLY A 379 -8.00 3.95 -2.10
CA GLY A 379 -8.89 3.07 -1.34
C GLY A 379 -8.18 2.14 -0.35
N GLU A 380 -6.85 2.20 -0.25
CA GLU A 380 -6.05 1.43 0.70
C GLU A 380 -5.47 2.35 1.78
N ILE A 381 -5.38 1.87 3.03
CA ILE A 381 -4.88 2.68 4.16
C ILE A 381 -3.43 2.29 4.48
N PHE A 382 -2.59 3.32 4.61
CA PHE A 382 -1.17 3.18 4.91
C PHE A 382 -0.80 3.89 6.21
N LEU A 383 0.09 3.25 6.97
CA LEU A 383 0.86 3.83 8.05
C LEU A 383 2.20 4.31 7.49
N HIS A 384 2.37 5.62 7.41
CA HIS A 384 3.58 6.29 7.00
C HIS A 384 4.49 6.50 8.20
N SER A 385 5.74 6.06 8.12
CA SER A 385 6.80 6.37 9.07
C SER A 385 7.43 7.71 8.68
N LEU A 386 7.32 8.69 9.58
CA LEU A 386 7.85 10.03 9.37
C LEU A 386 9.27 10.12 9.92
N LEU A 387 10.08 11.03 9.37
CA LEU A 387 11.40 11.30 9.92
C LEU A 387 11.28 11.88 11.34
N ILE A 388 11.83 11.17 12.32
CA ILE A 388 11.83 11.60 13.72
C ILE A 388 13.14 12.30 14.03
N GLY A 389 13.06 13.54 14.52
CA GLY A 389 14.21 14.33 14.94
C GLY A 389 14.56 15.45 13.98
N ARG A 390 15.74 16.04 14.17
CA ARG A 390 16.23 17.18 13.39
C ARG A 390 16.60 16.72 11.98
N SER A 391 16.13 17.41 10.95
CA SER A 391 16.55 17.11 9.59
C SER A 391 17.99 17.57 9.38
N VAL A 392 18.81 16.78 8.68
CA VAL A 392 20.14 17.24 8.23
C VAL A 392 20.05 18.35 7.17
N ILE A 393 18.85 18.57 6.62
CA ILE A 393 18.51 19.62 5.66
C ILE A 393 17.72 20.75 6.37
N GLU A 394 17.66 20.73 7.71
CA GLU A 394 17.11 21.86 8.46
C GLU A 394 18.07 23.04 8.36
N ASP A 395 17.57 24.20 7.95
CA ASP A 395 18.35 25.41 7.63
C ASP A 395 19.24 25.27 6.37
N PRO A 396 18.63 25.07 5.17
CA PRO A 396 19.38 25.02 3.94
C PRO A 396 20.01 26.39 3.62
N PRO A 397 21.15 26.43 2.89
CA PRO A 397 21.75 27.70 2.46
C PRO A 397 20.73 28.59 1.75
N SER A 398 20.83 29.91 1.97
CA SER A 398 19.94 30.87 1.33
C SER A 398 20.09 30.78 -0.19
N ILE A 399 18.95 30.64 -0.91
CA ILE A 399 18.93 30.65 -2.38
C ILE A 399 19.59 31.92 -2.93
N SER A 400 19.45 33.07 -2.24
CA SER A 400 19.99 34.36 -2.67
C SER A 400 21.52 34.45 -2.61
N GLU A 401 22.17 33.56 -1.85
CA GLU A 401 23.62 33.49 -1.69
C GLU A 401 24.26 32.47 -2.63
N GLY A 402 23.46 31.57 -3.20
CA GLY A 402 23.91 30.56 -4.15
C GLY A 402 24.08 31.08 -5.58
N SER A 403 24.47 30.17 -6.48
CA SER A 403 24.56 30.43 -7.92
C SER A 403 23.22 30.91 -8.48
N GLY A 404 23.23 32.08 -9.12
CA GLY A 404 22.00 32.68 -9.66
C GLY A 404 21.10 33.34 -8.62
N GLY A 405 21.46 33.35 -7.32
CA GLY A 405 20.65 33.95 -6.25
C GLY A 405 20.49 35.47 -6.30
N ARG A 406 21.36 36.14 -7.06
CA ARG A 406 21.30 37.59 -7.30
C ARG A 406 20.49 37.97 -8.54
N VAL A 407 20.05 37.00 -9.33
CA VAL A 407 19.17 37.23 -10.49
C VAL A 407 17.76 37.45 -9.97
N THR A 408 17.16 38.59 -10.31
CA THR A 408 15.87 39.03 -9.74
C THR A 408 14.69 38.88 -10.69
N ASP A 409 14.95 38.49 -11.94
CA ASP A 409 13.97 38.52 -13.03
C ASP A 409 13.78 37.14 -13.67
N TYR A 410 13.83 36.07 -12.87
CA TYR A 410 13.48 34.72 -13.34
C TYR A 410 12.04 34.65 -13.84
N ARG A 411 11.82 33.87 -14.90
CA ARG A 411 10.49 33.59 -15.46
C ARG A 411 9.75 32.51 -14.65
N ILE A 412 9.62 32.71 -13.35
CA ILE A 412 8.99 31.75 -12.42
C ILE A 412 7.54 31.42 -12.80
N PRO A 413 6.67 32.38 -13.16
CA PRO A 413 5.30 32.07 -13.57
C PRO A 413 5.24 31.20 -14.83
N ASP A 414 6.05 31.52 -15.84
CA ASP A 414 6.09 30.76 -17.10
C ASP A 414 6.63 29.34 -16.89
N PHE A 415 7.65 29.18 -16.02
CA PHE A 415 8.13 27.85 -15.64
C PHE A 415 7.06 27.07 -14.88
N GLY A 416 6.26 27.75 -14.05
CA GLY A 416 5.10 27.16 -13.37
C GLY A 416 4.04 26.63 -14.34
N GLU A 417 3.74 27.37 -15.41
CA GLU A 417 2.85 26.89 -16.48
C GLU A 417 3.47 25.72 -17.27
N LEU A 418 4.76 25.79 -17.59
CA LEU A 418 5.50 24.67 -18.19
C LEU A 418 5.36 23.38 -17.36
N MET A 419 5.50 23.48 -16.03
CA MET A 419 5.32 22.34 -15.12
C MET A 419 3.89 21.80 -15.14
N LYS A 420 2.88 22.67 -15.16
CA LYS A 420 1.46 22.26 -15.22
C LYS A 420 1.13 21.54 -16.53
N GLU A 421 1.60 22.06 -17.66
CA GLU A 421 1.37 21.49 -19.00
C GLU A 421 2.12 20.17 -19.24
N ASN A 422 3.09 19.84 -18.39
CA ASN A 422 3.88 18.60 -18.45
C ASN A 422 3.69 17.71 -17.22
N LYS A 423 2.54 17.82 -16.53
CA LYS A 423 2.19 16.94 -15.42
C LYS A 423 2.05 15.49 -15.90
N LEU A 424 2.75 14.58 -15.22
CA LEU A 424 2.63 13.15 -15.50
C LEU A 424 1.27 12.61 -15.08
N VAL A 425 0.74 11.68 -15.88
CA VAL A 425 -0.50 10.93 -15.59
C VAL A 425 -0.26 9.43 -15.77
N PRO A 426 -0.90 8.57 -14.95
CA PRO A 426 -0.78 7.13 -15.12
C PRO A 426 -1.26 6.68 -16.50
N TYR A 427 -0.45 5.86 -17.17
CA TYR A 427 -0.84 5.21 -18.41
C TYR A 427 -1.49 3.85 -18.09
N LEU A 428 -2.77 3.71 -18.40
CA LEU A 428 -3.59 2.58 -17.95
C LEU A 428 -3.51 1.34 -18.84
N PHE A 429 -2.85 1.43 -19.99
CA PHE A 429 -2.74 0.31 -20.93
C PHE A 429 -1.44 -0.46 -20.72
N THR A 430 -1.53 -1.79 -20.78
CA THR A 430 -0.40 -2.71 -20.58
C THR A 430 0.59 -2.69 -21.73
N GLU A 431 0.13 -2.38 -22.94
CA GLU A 431 0.99 -2.25 -24.11
C GLU A 431 1.18 -0.77 -24.46
N PRO A 432 2.42 -0.33 -24.74
CA PRO A 432 2.65 1.03 -25.20
C PRO A 432 2.00 1.22 -26.57
N ALA A 433 1.32 2.35 -26.78
CA ALA A 433 0.72 2.73 -28.07
C ALA A 433 1.75 2.99 -29.20
N GLY A 434 2.99 2.54 -29.06
CA GLY A 434 4.08 2.78 -29.99
C GLY A 434 5.41 2.20 -29.48
N PRO A 435 6.52 2.48 -30.18
CA PRO A 435 7.83 1.90 -29.88
C PRO A 435 8.48 2.46 -28.61
N THR A 436 7.93 3.54 -28.03
CA THR A 436 8.48 4.23 -26.87
C THR A 436 7.59 4.08 -25.66
N THR A 437 8.21 3.96 -24.49
CA THR A 437 7.47 3.90 -23.23
C THR A 437 6.82 5.26 -22.90
N PRO A 438 5.73 5.28 -22.11
CA PRO A 438 5.11 6.54 -21.70
C PRO A 438 6.08 7.52 -21.00
N VAL A 439 7.03 7.00 -20.22
CA VAL A 439 8.04 7.81 -19.52
C VAL A 439 9.03 8.42 -20.50
N GLU A 440 9.52 7.65 -21.48
CA GLU A 440 10.39 8.17 -22.54
C GLU A 440 9.67 9.22 -23.37
N ARG A 441 8.38 9.04 -23.68
CA ARG A 441 7.58 10.04 -24.40
C ARG A 441 7.48 11.36 -23.62
N ALA A 442 7.29 11.29 -22.30
CA ALA A 442 7.27 12.48 -21.45
C ALA A 442 8.64 13.16 -21.38
N SER A 443 9.73 12.38 -21.28
CA SER A 443 11.10 12.89 -21.29
C SER A 443 11.44 13.56 -22.63
N ASN A 444 11.13 12.91 -23.74
CA ASN A 444 11.31 13.45 -25.08
C ASN A 444 10.52 14.75 -25.24
N ARG A 445 9.25 14.79 -24.80
CA ARG A 445 8.45 16.02 -24.82
C ARG A 445 9.13 17.16 -24.05
N MET A 446 9.62 16.89 -22.84
CA MET A 446 10.32 17.90 -22.04
C MET A 446 11.57 18.41 -22.75
N GLU A 447 12.39 17.51 -23.32
CA GLU A 447 13.55 17.90 -24.12
C GLU A 447 13.15 18.82 -25.29
N ARG A 448 12.06 18.50 -26.00
CA ARG A 448 11.57 19.34 -27.11
C ARG A 448 11.18 20.74 -26.63
N TRP A 449 10.47 20.81 -25.51
CA TRP A 449 9.92 22.06 -24.99
C TRP A 449 10.99 22.98 -24.38
N THR A 450 12.15 22.42 -24.01
CA THR A 450 13.25 23.15 -23.39
C THR A 450 14.43 23.42 -24.32
N GLN A 451 14.38 23.00 -25.61
CA GLN A 451 15.44 23.28 -26.59
C GLN A 451 15.78 24.78 -26.70
N TYR A 452 14.78 25.66 -26.65
CA TYR A 452 14.97 27.10 -26.53
C TYR A 452 14.05 27.67 -25.44
N TRP A 453 14.57 27.76 -24.21
CA TRP A 453 13.81 28.23 -23.06
C TRP A 453 14.63 29.23 -22.22
N PRO A 454 14.56 30.54 -22.53
CA PRO A 454 15.27 31.57 -21.77
C PRO A 454 14.77 31.63 -20.32
N MET A 455 15.68 31.60 -19.34
CA MET A 455 15.34 31.50 -17.91
C MET A 455 14.96 32.84 -17.25
N THR A 456 15.42 33.96 -17.81
CA THR A 456 15.18 35.30 -17.25
C THR A 456 14.40 36.17 -18.23
N ILE A 457 13.61 37.10 -17.69
CA ILE A 457 12.84 38.09 -18.46
C ILE A 457 13.80 38.94 -19.30
N SER A 458 14.96 39.33 -18.76
CA SER A 458 15.98 40.11 -19.48
C SER A 458 16.61 39.41 -20.69
N SER A 459 16.59 38.08 -20.74
CA SER A 459 17.28 37.29 -21.77
C SER A 459 16.46 37.02 -23.03
N THR A 460 15.21 37.48 -23.06
CA THR A 460 14.28 37.23 -24.16
C THR A 460 13.41 38.45 -24.46
N ILE A 461 13.13 38.70 -25.74
CA ILE A 461 12.08 39.62 -26.19
C ILE A 461 10.87 38.80 -26.65
N VAL A 462 11.11 37.69 -27.34
CA VAL A 462 10.08 36.78 -27.88
C VAL A 462 9.05 36.39 -26.83
N PHE A 463 9.50 35.92 -25.67
CA PHE A 463 8.58 35.45 -24.62
C PHE A 463 7.95 36.58 -23.81
N ASN A 464 8.48 37.81 -23.90
CA ASN A 464 7.93 38.99 -23.23
C ASN A 464 6.85 39.70 -24.06
N MET A 465 6.69 39.33 -25.33
CA MET A 465 5.68 39.90 -26.22
C MET A 465 4.26 39.39 -25.98
N GLY A 466 4.06 38.48 -25.03
CA GLY A 466 2.75 37.99 -24.59
C GLY A 466 1.90 37.47 -25.75
N VAL A 467 0.67 37.99 -25.86
CA VAL A 467 -0.32 37.58 -26.88
C VAL A 467 0.17 37.70 -28.32
N HIS A 468 1.13 38.58 -28.61
CA HIS A 468 1.66 38.74 -29.96
C HIS A 468 2.49 37.54 -30.42
N MET A 469 3.08 36.78 -29.48
CA MET A 469 3.95 35.64 -29.77
C MET A 469 3.39 34.30 -29.29
N GLU A 470 2.30 34.31 -28.52
CA GLU A 470 1.74 33.15 -27.84
C GLU A 470 1.49 31.94 -28.76
N SER A 471 0.82 32.14 -29.90
CA SER A 471 0.56 31.03 -30.83
C SER A 471 1.85 30.43 -31.38
N LEU A 472 2.85 31.26 -31.69
CA LEU A 472 4.11 30.77 -32.24
C LEU A 472 4.90 29.99 -31.19
N THR A 473 5.03 30.52 -29.98
CA THR A 473 5.82 29.90 -28.90
C THR A 473 5.20 28.61 -28.38
N LYS A 474 3.87 28.52 -28.34
CA LYS A 474 3.15 27.30 -27.92
C LYS A 474 3.10 26.21 -28.99
N LEU A 475 3.00 26.58 -30.27
CA LEU A 475 2.85 25.60 -31.34
C LEU A 475 4.18 25.00 -31.78
N ILE A 476 5.24 25.80 -31.87
CA ILE A 476 6.51 25.36 -32.46
C ILE A 476 7.21 24.24 -31.67
N VAL A 477 6.84 24.03 -30.40
CA VAL A 477 7.39 22.97 -29.56
C VAL A 477 6.73 21.60 -29.77
N ASN A 478 5.65 21.55 -30.55
CA ASN A 478 4.93 20.31 -30.85
C ASN A 478 5.75 19.37 -31.74
N GLU A 479 5.41 18.09 -31.70
CA GLU A 479 6.10 17.06 -32.50
C GLU A 479 5.87 17.26 -33.99
N GLU A 480 4.64 17.60 -34.35
CA GLU A 480 4.18 17.91 -35.69
C GLU A 480 3.28 19.13 -35.66
N LEU A 481 3.14 19.79 -36.81
CA LEU A 481 2.22 20.91 -37.01
C LEU A 481 1.24 20.55 -38.13
N THR A 482 -0.03 20.90 -37.93
CA THR A 482 -1.05 20.89 -38.98
C THR A 482 -0.90 22.10 -39.91
N ASP A 483 -1.51 22.05 -41.09
CA ASP A 483 -1.48 23.18 -42.03
C ASP A 483 -2.14 24.45 -41.44
N ASP A 484 -3.20 24.29 -40.65
CA ASP A 484 -3.85 25.40 -39.94
C ASP A 484 -2.93 26.04 -38.91
N GLN A 485 -2.21 25.22 -38.13
CA GLN A 485 -1.21 25.70 -37.17
C GLN A 485 -0.04 26.41 -37.87
N VAL A 486 0.38 25.94 -39.06
CA VAL A 486 1.38 26.66 -39.88
C VAL A 486 0.85 28.04 -40.26
N ILE A 487 -0.41 28.16 -40.67
CA ILE A 487 -1.03 29.44 -41.01
C ILE A 487 -1.05 30.37 -39.79
N GLU A 488 -1.38 29.86 -38.61
CA GLU A 488 -1.34 30.65 -37.35
C GLU A 488 0.07 31.15 -37.04
N CYS A 489 1.09 30.29 -37.12
CA CYS A 489 2.48 30.69 -36.95
C CYS A 489 2.91 31.77 -37.96
N LYS A 490 2.49 31.66 -39.23
CA LYS A 490 2.77 32.66 -40.26
C LYS A 490 2.06 33.99 -39.98
N LYS A 491 0.81 33.96 -39.49
CA LYS A 491 0.08 35.17 -39.08
C LYS A 491 0.84 35.93 -37.99
N VAL A 492 1.42 35.23 -37.02
CA VAL A 492 2.28 35.85 -36.01
C VAL A 492 3.47 36.57 -36.65
N ILE A 493 4.18 35.92 -37.58
CA ILE A 493 5.32 36.52 -38.30
C ILE A 493 4.89 37.78 -39.07
N TYR A 494 3.78 37.74 -39.81
CA TYR A 494 3.29 38.92 -40.53
C TYR A 494 2.85 40.05 -39.59
N ASN A 495 2.26 39.71 -38.44
CA ASN A 495 1.91 40.69 -37.42
C ASN A 495 3.15 41.37 -36.84
N LEU A 496 4.26 40.64 -36.64
CA LEU A 496 5.53 41.23 -36.21
C LEU A 496 6.05 42.27 -37.19
N LEU A 497 6.02 41.99 -38.50
CA LEU A 497 6.40 42.95 -39.53
C LEU A 497 5.49 44.18 -39.51
N ALA A 498 4.19 43.99 -39.27
CA ALA A 498 3.25 45.09 -39.15
C ALA A 498 3.57 45.97 -37.93
N ILE A 499 3.91 45.37 -36.79
CA ILE A 499 4.33 46.05 -35.56
C ILE A 499 5.64 46.84 -35.79
N GLU A 500 6.62 46.24 -36.48
CA GLU A 500 7.87 46.88 -36.87
C GLU A 500 7.65 48.07 -37.83
N SER A 501 6.81 47.90 -38.85
CA SER A 501 6.50 48.97 -39.81
C SER A 501 5.84 50.19 -39.17
N ARG A 502 5.09 49.97 -38.07
CA ARG A 502 4.49 51.04 -37.24
C ARG A 502 5.47 51.59 -36.20
N ASN A 503 6.67 51.02 -36.11
CA ASN A 503 7.72 51.36 -35.16
C ASN A 503 7.22 51.40 -33.71
N GLU A 504 6.36 50.44 -33.37
CA GLU A 504 5.78 50.29 -32.04
C GLU A 504 6.88 49.96 -31.00
N PRO A 505 6.71 50.36 -29.73
CA PRO A 505 7.68 50.05 -28.69
C PRO A 505 7.61 48.56 -28.30
N LEU A 506 8.76 47.88 -28.32
CA LEU A 506 8.90 46.52 -27.80
C LEU A 506 9.02 46.51 -26.27
N PRO A 507 8.68 45.39 -25.59
CA PRO A 507 8.88 45.24 -24.15
C PRO A 507 10.34 45.55 -23.75
N PRO A 508 10.58 46.28 -22.64
CA PRO A 508 11.92 46.67 -22.26
C PRO A 508 12.78 45.46 -21.89
N THR A 509 13.91 45.29 -22.56
CA THR A 509 14.96 44.36 -22.13
C THR A 509 15.73 44.98 -20.95
N CYS A 510 15.84 44.25 -19.83
CA CYS A 510 16.60 44.68 -18.66
C CYS A 510 18.13 44.63 -18.85
N SER A 511 18.64 44.72 -20.08
CA SER A 511 20.05 44.94 -20.34
C SER A 511 20.41 46.34 -19.84
N GLY A 512 20.99 46.39 -18.64
CA GLY A 512 21.35 47.62 -17.93
C GLY A 512 22.27 48.51 -18.75
N HIS A 513 21.72 49.54 -19.36
CA HIS A 513 22.44 50.75 -19.69
C HIS A 513 21.50 51.95 -19.51
N ARG A 514 21.73 52.68 -18.40
CA ARG A 514 21.27 54.05 -18.21
C ARG A 514 21.98 54.94 -19.23
N ASP A 515 21.50 54.97 -20.47
CA ASP A 515 21.95 55.98 -21.43
C ASP A 515 20.75 56.72 -22.02
N ARG A 516 20.52 57.89 -21.42
CA ARG A 516 19.58 58.92 -21.87
C ARG A 516 20.19 59.63 -23.08
N GLY A 517 20.04 59.10 -24.30
CA GLY A 517 20.53 59.87 -25.46
C GLY A 517 20.60 59.24 -26.84
N ALA A 518 19.67 58.38 -27.29
CA ALA A 518 19.53 58.04 -28.72
C ALA A 518 18.18 57.36 -28.99
N LYS A 519 17.20 58.07 -29.58
CA LYS A 519 15.81 57.59 -29.71
C LYS A 519 15.46 56.89 -31.04
N GLY A 520 16.30 57.01 -32.09
CA GLY A 520 16.04 56.44 -33.43
C GLY A 520 16.65 55.05 -33.64
N ASN A 521 17.99 54.96 -33.70
CA ASN A 521 18.72 53.72 -34.03
C ASN A 521 18.55 52.59 -33.00
N ARG A 522 18.05 52.89 -31.79
CA ARG A 522 17.86 51.89 -30.73
C ARG A 522 16.67 50.98 -30.98
N ARG A 523 15.62 51.44 -31.69
CA ARG A 523 14.43 50.62 -31.96
C ARG A 523 14.65 49.62 -33.08
N GLU A 524 15.26 50.08 -34.18
CA GLU A 524 15.66 49.21 -35.29
C GLU A 524 16.58 48.08 -34.80
N GLU A 525 17.50 48.39 -33.89
CA GLU A 525 18.32 47.38 -33.23
C GLU A 525 17.52 46.41 -32.36
N GLN A 526 16.50 46.87 -31.62
CA GLN A 526 15.64 46.00 -30.83
C GLN A 526 14.84 45.03 -31.71
N TYR A 527 14.30 45.49 -32.84
CA TYR A 527 13.64 44.61 -33.81
C TYR A 527 14.63 43.62 -34.43
N ARG A 528 15.85 44.06 -34.77
CA ARG A 528 16.92 43.17 -35.24
C ARG A 528 17.23 42.05 -34.25
N ILE A 529 17.28 42.37 -32.95
CA ILE A 529 17.49 41.38 -31.88
C ILE A 529 16.29 40.44 -31.77
N LEU A 530 15.05 40.97 -31.77
CA LEU A 530 13.81 40.17 -31.73
C LEU A 530 13.75 39.16 -32.88
N PHE A 531 13.96 39.59 -34.12
CA PHE A 531 13.92 38.71 -35.28
C PHE A 531 15.04 37.66 -35.27
N LYS A 532 16.23 38.03 -34.80
CA LYS A 532 17.33 37.08 -34.60
C LYS A 532 16.97 36.03 -33.54
N GLU A 533 16.35 36.45 -32.44
CA GLU A 533 15.88 35.55 -31.39
C GLU A 533 14.79 34.59 -31.91
N CYS A 534 13.78 35.12 -32.63
CA CYS A 534 12.77 34.32 -33.32
C CYS A 534 13.41 33.27 -34.24
N GLU A 535 14.40 33.67 -35.04
CA GLU A 535 15.09 32.75 -35.95
C GLU A 535 15.82 31.65 -35.17
N ILE A 536 16.53 31.99 -34.09
CA ILE A 536 17.21 31.02 -33.24
C ILE A 536 16.20 30.02 -32.68
N MET A 537 15.09 30.49 -32.10
CA MET A 537 14.03 29.62 -31.59
C MET A 537 13.50 28.68 -32.68
N LEU A 538 13.10 29.22 -33.84
CA LEU A 538 12.57 28.40 -34.94
C LEU A 538 13.58 27.36 -35.43
N ARG A 539 14.87 27.69 -35.47
CA ARG A 539 15.92 26.73 -35.86
C ARG A 539 16.06 25.58 -34.87
N HIS A 540 16.00 25.85 -33.56
CA HIS A 540 16.06 24.81 -32.52
C HIS A 540 14.86 23.84 -32.57
N HIS A 541 13.72 24.30 -33.09
CA HIS A 541 12.51 23.49 -33.24
C HIS A 541 12.24 23.02 -34.68
N CYS A 542 13.17 23.20 -35.61
CA CYS A 542 12.98 22.87 -37.02
C CYS A 542 13.07 21.36 -37.28
N ARG A 543 11.97 20.62 -37.09
CA ARG A 543 11.97 19.14 -37.12
C ARG A 543 11.15 18.54 -38.26
N SER A 544 9.97 19.07 -38.54
CA SER A 544 9.11 18.61 -39.66
C SER A 544 9.15 19.57 -40.85
N GLU A 545 8.59 19.14 -41.99
CA GLU A 545 8.44 20.01 -43.17
C GLU A 545 7.60 21.25 -42.86
N GLN A 546 6.57 21.10 -42.03
CA GLN A 546 5.73 22.21 -41.57
C GLN A 546 6.51 23.22 -40.73
N HIS A 547 7.42 22.76 -39.85
CA HIS A 547 8.32 23.65 -39.12
C HIS A 547 9.27 24.40 -40.09
N ARG A 548 9.80 23.71 -41.11
CA ARG A 548 10.63 24.34 -42.15
C ARG A 548 9.86 25.42 -42.91
N ARG A 549 8.58 25.20 -43.21
CA ARG A 549 7.70 26.20 -43.87
C ARG A 549 7.47 27.45 -43.01
N VAL A 550 7.42 27.32 -41.68
CA VAL A 550 7.35 28.47 -40.76
C VAL A 550 8.68 29.22 -40.73
N LEU A 551 9.81 28.49 -40.63
CA LEU A 551 11.15 29.10 -40.68
C LEU A 551 11.41 29.82 -42.01
N ALA A 552 11.06 29.20 -43.14
CA ALA A 552 11.18 29.81 -44.47
C ALA A 552 10.39 31.11 -44.57
N CYS A 553 9.17 31.15 -44.03
CA CYS A 553 8.36 32.37 -43.98
C CYS A 553 9.08 33.50 -43.24
N LEU A 554 9.72 33.23 -42.10
CA LEU A 554 10.48 34.24 -41.36
C LEU A 554 11.67 34.75 -42.19
N LEU A 555 12.43 33.84 -42.82
CA LEU A 555 13.61 34.19 -43.62
C LEU A 555 13.25 35.00 -44.87
N GLU A 556 12.17 34.63 -45.58
CA GLU A 556 11.66 35.38 -46.73
C GLU A 556 11.25 36.80 -46.34
N CYS A 557 10.58 36.95 -45.20
CA CYS A 557 10.15 38.25 -44.69
C CYS A 557 11.31 39.17 -44.29
N ARG A 558 12.49 38.61 -43.98
CA ARG A 558 13.72 39.37 -43.65
C ARG A 558 14.63 39.66 -44.83
N SER A 559 14.43 38.94 -45.94
CA SER A 559 15.21 39.12 -47.18
C SER A 559 14.72 40.29 -48.05
N LYS A 560 13.56 40.84 -47.69
CA LYS A 560 12.97 42.07 -48.24
C LYS A 560 13.19 43.19 -47.26
#